data_AF-A0A533X2L6-F1
#
_entry.id   AF-A0A533X2L6-F1
#
_cell.length_a   1.000
_cell.length_b   1.000
_cell.length_c   1.000
_cell.angle_alpha   90.00
_cell.angle_beta   90.00
_cell.angle_gamma   90.00
#
_symmetry.space_group_name_H-M   'P 1'
#
loop_
_entity.id
_entity.type
_entity.pdbx_description
1 polymer ?
#
loop_
_entity_poly.entity_id
_entity_poly.type
_entity_poly.pdbx_seq_one_letter_code
_entity_poly.pdbx_strand_id
1 'polypeptide(L)'
;MLHSLPNCSLSLIDFRFEWQRQEELRVDSVESFPIRVRRKERLVAASFAYPDYQAVLVRVACDGVAGWGEAMTRSGPKITALLVEEYLGPIIVGKKFDSPDSVWHAIWRELRVRGHTRGVEVEGLSGIEIAVQDAYARLRGSPVSNLLGRRRASEVPAYAGSLFTSS
;
A
#
# COMPACT_ATOMS: atom_id res chain seq x y z
N MET A 1 -46.86 -43.03 -20.57
CA MET A 1 -47.18 -41.60 -20.74
C MET A 1 -46.12 -40.80 -19.98
N LEU A 2 -44.96 -40.55 -20.60
CA LEU A 2 -43.87 -39.77 -20.03
C LEU A 2 -43.65 -38.58 -20.94
N HIS A 3 -43.94 -37.41 -20.41
CA HIS A 3 -43.92 -36.11 -21.07
C HIS A 3 -42.46 -35.69 -21.33
N SER A 4 -42.15 -35.27 -22.56
CA SER A 4 -40.87 -34.65 -22.91
C SER A 4 -40.77 -33.28 -22.24
N LEU A 5 -39.73 -33.04 -21.44
CA LEU A 5 -39.39 -31.69 -20.99
C LEU A 5 -38.61 -30.96 -22.10
N PRO A 6 -38.87 -29.66 -22.31
CA PRO A 6 -38.32 -28.89 -23.41
C PRO A 6 -36.85 -28.53 -23.19
N ASN A 7 -36.13 -28.46 -24.32
CA ASN A 7 -34.75 -28.00 -24.47
C ASN A 7 -34.50 -26.68 -23.73
N CYS A 8 -33.75 -26.74 -22.63
CA CYS A 8 -33.26 -25.57 -21.93
C CYS A 8 -31.79 -25.36 -22.32
N SER A 9 -31.55 -24.55 -23.36
CA SER A 9 -30.22 -24.11 -23.76
C SER A 9 -29.75 -22.99 -22.82
N LEU A 10 -29.34 -23.36 -21.60
CA LEU A 10 -28.54 -22.48 -20.77
C LEU A 10 -27.12 -22.51 -21.33
N SER A 11 -26.72 -21.43 -22.01
CA SER A 11 -25.32 -21.13 -22.26
C SER A 11 -24.62 -21.09 -20.91
N LEU A 12 -23.92 -22.18 -20.58
CA LEU A 12 -22.97 -22.23 -19.49
C LEU A 12 -22.08 -21.00 -19.62
N ILE A 13 -22.16 -20.12 -18.62
CA ILE A 13 -21.15 -19.09 -18.40
C ILE A 13 -19.87 -19.88 -18.19
N ASP A 14 -19.02 -19.91 -19.22
CA ASP A 14 -17.71 -20.54 -19.17
C ASP A 14 -16.84 -19.68 -18.25
N PHE A 15 -16.95 -19.92 -16.93
CA PHE A 15 -16.04 -19.40 -15.92
C PHE A 15 -14.71 -20.14 -16.05
N ARG A 16 -14.02 -19.93 -17.18
CA ARG A 16 -12.59 -20.18 -17.26
C ARG A 16 -11.88 -19.09 -16.47
N PHE A 17 -11.81 -19.31 -15.15
CA PHE A 17 -10.86 -18.62 -14.29
C PHE A 17 -9.48 -19.14 -14.68
N GLU A 18 -8.92 -18.57 -15.74
CA GLU A 18 -7.53 -18.80 -16.12
C GLU A 18 -6.66 -18.27 -14.99
N TRP A 19 -6.03 -19.19 -14.25
CA TRP A 19 -4.96 -18.88 -13.32
C TRP A 19 -3.78 -18.33 -14.13
N GLN A 20 -3.83 -17.04 -14.49
CA GLN A 20 -2.63 -16.33 -14.92
C GLN A 20 -1.64 -16.46 -13.76
N ARG A 21 -0.52 -17.17 -14.00
CA ARG A 21 0.63 -17.12 -13.09
C ARG A 21 0.90 -15.65 -12.83
N GLN A 22 0.74 -15.21 -11.59
CA GLN A 22 1.21 -13.89 -11.22
C GLN A 22 2.72 -13.90 -11.45
N GLU A 23 3.19 -13.09 -12.38
CA GLU A 23 4.63 -12.91 -12.55
C GLU A 23 5.18 -12.32 -11.26
N GLU A 24 6.20 -12.99 -10.73
CA GLU A 24 6.99 -12.55 -9.58
C GLU A 24 7.51 -11.14 -9.86
N LEU A 25 7.43 -10.25 -8.86
CA LEU A 25 8.05 -8.94 -8.92
C LEU A 25 9.43 -9.00 -8.27
N ARG A 26 10.45 -8.40 -8.89
CA ARG A 26 11.76 -8.18 -8.25
C ARG A 26 11.85 -6.76 -7.75
N VAL A 27 12.22 -6.57 -6.48
CA VAL A 27 12.47 -5.24 -5.92
C VAL A 27 13.87 -4.78 -6.29
N ASP A 28 13.98 -3.68 -7.01
CA ASP A 28 15.23 -3.10 -7.50
C ASP A 28 15.85 -2.10 -6.52
N SER A 29 15.03 -1.18 -6.01
CA SER A 29 15.48 -0.13 -5.09
C SER A 29 14.36 0.33 -4.17
N VAL A 30 14.75 0.89 -3.03
CA VAL A 30 13.87 1.58 -2.07
C VAL A 30 14.52 2.91 -1.73
N GLU A 31 13.78 4.00 -1.88
CA GLU A 31 14.23 5.37 -1.60
C GLU A 31 13.19 6.07 -0.73
N SER A 32 13.66 6.98 0.13
CA SER A 32 12.79 7.74 1.01
C SER A 32 13.00 9.25 0.87
N PHE A 33 11.90 10.00 0.99
CA PHE A 33 11.89 11.46 0.86
C PHE A 33 11.13 12.03 2.05
N PRO A 34 11.83 12.41 3.14
CA PRO A 34 11.18 13.03 4.29
C PRO A 34 10.69 14.44 3.92
N ILE A 35 9.40 14.67 4.05
CA ILE A 35 8.77 15.96 3.75
C ILE A 35 8.31 16.65 5.02
N ARG A 36 8.46 17.98 5.03
CA ARG A 36 7.90 18.86 6.05
C ARG A 36 7.33 20.09 5.36
N VAL A 37 6.02 20.27 5.51
CA VAL A 37 5.30 21.41 4.94
C VAL A 37 4.70 22.22 6.07
N ARG A 38 5.10 23.48 6.18
CA ARG A 38 4.50 24.40 7.15
C ARG A 38 3.05 24.65 6.78
N ARG A 39 2.13 24.42 7.73
CA ARG A 39 0.72 24.73 7.53
C ARG A 39 0.49 26.23 7.67
N LYS A 40 -0.49 26.77 6.92
CA LYS A 40 -0.94 28.16 7.09
C LYS A 40 -1.57 28.38 8.47
N GLU A 41 -2.34 27.40 8.94
CA GLU A 41 -2.99 27.38 10.24
C GLU A 41 -2.57 26.14 11.02
N ARG A 42 -2.34 26.32 12.32
CA ARG A 42 -1.98 25.21 13.21
C ARG A 42 -3.21 24.35 13.46
N LEU A 43 -3.09 23.05 13.23
CA LEU A 43 -4.11 22.11 13.69
C LEU A 43 -3.89 21.82 15.17
N VAL A 44 -4.85 22.25 15.99
CA VAL A 44 -4.86 21.95 17.43
C VAL A 44 -5.95 20.91 17.70
N ALA A 45 -5.53 19.75 18.20
CA ALA A 45 -6.39 18.77 18.82
C ALA A 45 -6.27 18.88 20.35
N ALA A 46 -7.16 18.23 21.09
CA ALA A 46 -7.22 18.32 22.56
C ALA A 46 -5.88 18.04 23.27
N SER A 47 -5.02 17.21 22.69
CA SER A 47 -3.75 16.79 23.30
C SER A 47 -2.52 17.09 22.45
N PHE A 48 -2.69 17.55 21.21
CA PHE A 48 -1.59 17.69 20.26
C PHE A 48 -1.75 18.92 19.38
N ALA A 49 -0.67 19.67 19.20
CA ALA A 49 -0.57 20.71 18.20
C ALA A 49 0.30 20.22 17.05
N TYR A 50 -0.21 20.27 15.83
CA TYR A 50 0.50 19.93 14.61
C TYR A 50 0.84 21.22 13.85
N PRO A 51 2.00 21.85 14.12
CA PRO A 51 2.39 23.10 13.45
C PRO A 51 2.71 22.88 11.96
N ASP A 52 3.17 21.69 11.61
CA ASP A 52 3.55 21.30 10.25
C ASP A 52 2.86 20.00 9.85
N TYR A 53 2.68 19.80 8.55
CA TYR A 53 2.45 18.47 7.98
C TYR A 53 3.80 17.79 7.77
N GLN A 54 3.92 16.54 8.21
CA GLN A 54 5.13 15.75 8.10
C GLN A 54 4.74 14.35 7.61
N ALA A 55 5.55 13.80 6.70
CA ALA A 55 5.40 12.45 6.17
C ALA A 55 6.74 12.02 5.55
N VAL A 56 6.83 10.75 5.17
CA VAL A 56 7.91 10.26 4.31
C VAL A 56 7.28 9.68 3.06
N LEU A 57 7.63 10.22 1.90
CA LEU A 57 7.30 9.58 0.63
C LEU A 57 8.30 8.47 0.39
N VAL A 58 7.83 7.30 0.02
CA VAL A 58 8.64 6.12 -0.27
C VAL A 58 8.48 5.79 -1.75
N ARG A 59 9.60 5.63 -2.45
CA ARG A 59 9.63 5.17 -3.83
C ARG A 59 10.25 3.78 -3.88
N VAL A 60 9.53 2.83 -4.45
CA VAL A 60 10.03 1.46 -4.65
C VAL A 60 10.01 1.15 -6.13
N ALA A 61 11.16 0.79 -6.68
CA ALA A 61 11.27 0.30 -8.05
C ALA A 61 11.15 -1.23 -8.06
N CYS A 62 10.26 -1.75 -8.90
CA CYS A 62 10.08 -3.18 -9.13
C CYS A 62 10.09 -3.46 -10.63
N ASP A 63 11.00 -4.33 -11.09
CA ASP A 63 11.20 -4.67 -12.50
C ASP A 63 11.22 -3.43 -13.43
N GLY A 64 11.95 -2.39 -13.00
CA GLY A 64 12.07 -1.12 -13.72
C GLY A 64 10.88 -0.16 -13.60
N VAL A 65 9.79 -0.54 -12.93
CA VAL A 65 8.62 0.31 -12.69
C VAL A 65 8.63 0.85 -11.26
N ALA A 66 8.56 2.18 -11.12
CA ALA A 66 8.49 2.81 -9.81
C ALA A 66 7.04 2.99 -9.33
N GLY A 67 6.79 2.60 -8.08
CA GLY A 67 5.57 2.94 -7.34
C GLY A 67 5.87 3.85 -6.16
N TRP A 68 4.83 4.55 -5.70
CA TRP A 68 4.91 5.54 -4.63
C TRP A 68 3.98 5.21 -3.46
N GLY A 69 4.49 5.43 -2.25
CA GLY A 69 3.74 5.29 -1.02
C GLY A 69 4.04 6.43 -0.05
N GLU A 70 3.19 6.56 0.97
CA GLU A 70 3.33 7.56 2.01
C GLU A 70 3.31 6.88 3.38
N ALA A 71 4.40 7.05 4.13
CA ALA A 71 4.44 6.74 5.55
C ALA A 71 3.98 7.98 6.33
N MET A 72 2.88 7.84 7.09
CA MET A 72 2.47 8.86 8.05
C MET A 72 3.57 9.01 9.10
N THR A 73 4.05 10.24 9.33
CA THR A 73 5.02 10.50 10.40
C THR A 73 4.66 11.78 11.12
N ARG A 74 4.12 11.65 12.34
CA ARG A 74 3.66 12.81 13.13
C ARG A 74 4.80 13.69 13.63
N SER A 75 5.97 13.11 13.84
CA SER A 75 7.18 13.83 14.26
C SER A 75 8.43 13.09 13.81
N GLY A 76 9.43 13.84 13.34
CA GLY A 76 10.75 13.27 13.01
C GLY A 76 10.76 12.43 11.73
N PRO A 77 10.32 12.94 10.56
CA PRO A 77 10.28 12.20 9.30
C PRO A 77 11.66 11.66 8.87
N LYS A 78 12.76 12.29 9.31
CA LYS A 78 14.12 11.78 9.06
C LYS A 78 14.39 10.42 9.72
N ILE A 79 13.77 10.13 10.87
CA ILE A 79 13.93 8.86 11.58
C ILE A 79 13.28 7.75 10.77
N THR A 80 12.04 7.97 10.33
CA THR A 80 11.30 7.01 9.50
C THR A 80 11.97 6.82 8.13
N ALA A 81 12.49 7.90 7.53
CA ALA A 81 13.28 7.83 6.29
C ALA A 81 14.53 6.95 6.44
N LEU A 82 15.34 7.22 7.47
CA LEU A 82 16.54 6.41 7.76
C LEU A 82 16.18 4.95 8.02
N LEU A 83 15.10 4.68 8.75
CA LEU A 83 14.61 3.34 9.01
C LEU A 83 14.21 2.59 7.71
N VAL A 84 13.52 3.29 6.80
CA VAL A 84 13.15 2.75 5.49
C VAL A 84 14.39 2.37 4.69
N GLU A 85 15.41 3.22 4.66
CA GLU A 85 16.61 3.02 3.84
C GLU A 85 17.60 2.01 4.44
N GLU A 86 17.85 2.09 5.75
CA GLU A 86 18.91 1.32 6.41
C GLU A 86 18.43 -0.02 6.98
N TYR A 87 17.12 -0.20 7.18
CA TYR A 87 16.59 -1.40 7.82
C TYR A 87 15.52 -2.11 7.01
N LEU A 88 14.44 -1.42 6.63
CA LEU A 88 13.30 -2.07 5.97
C LEU A 88 13.59 -2.42 4.50
N GLY A 89 14.18 -1.50 3.74
CA GLY A 89 14.54 -1.69 2.34
C GLY A 89 15.50 -2.87 2.11
N PRO A 90 16.60 -3.00 2.86
CA PRO A 90 17.55 -4.12 2.74
C PRO A 90 16.92 -5.51 2.94
N ILE A 91 15.77 -5.61 3.61
CA ILE A 91 15.05 -6.89 3.75
C ILE A 91 14.50 -7.37 2.40
N ILE A 92 14.18 -6.46 1.48
CA ILE A 92 13.41 -6.78 0.26
C ILE A 92 14.20 -6.53 -1.03
N VAL A 93 15.15 -5.59 -1.05
CA VAL A 93 15.94 -5.24 -2.24
C VAL A 93 16.69 -6.46 -2.79
N GLY A 94 16.64 -6.64 -4.11
CA GLY A 94 17.26 -7.73 -4.84
C GLY A 94 16.50 -9.06 -4.80
N LYS A 95 15.41 -9.16 -4.03
CA LYS A 95 14.60 -10.37 -3.90
C LYS A 95 13.40 -10.36 -4.84
N LYS A 96 12.91 -11.55 -5.13
CA LYS A 96 11.67 -11.79 -5.87
C LYS A 96 10.53 -12.11 -4.92
N PHE A 97 9.34 -11.65 -5.26
CA PHE A 97 8.12 -11.87 -4.49
C PHE A 97 6.94 -12.14 -5.42
N ASP A 98 6.08 -13.09 -5.03
CA ASP A 98 4.90 -13.43 -5.81
C ASP A 98 3.84 -12.31 -5.80
N SER A 99 3.80 -11.53 -4.71
CA SER A 99 2.79 -10.50 -4.50
C SER A 99 3.28 -9.38 -3.56
N PRO A 100 2.61 -8.21 -3.56
CA PRO A 100 2.84 -7.17 -2.56
C PRO A 100 2.66 -7.65 -1.11
N ASP A 101 1.73 -8.57 -0.88
CA ASP A 101 1.46 -9.17 0.43
C ASP A 101 2.65 -10.01 0.93
N SER A 102 3.32 -10.73 0.02
CA SER A 102 4.55 -11.46 0.33
C SER A 102 5.70 -10.53 0.74
N VAL A 103 5.78 -9.32 0.16
CA VAL A 103 6.75 -8.29 0.55
C VAL A 103 6.46 -7.81 1.97
N TRP A 104 5.20 -7.49 2.26
CA TRP A 104 4.76 -7.08 3.60
C TRP A 104 5.08 -8.15 4.64
N HIS A 105 4.75 -9.41 4.36
CA HIS A 105 5.03 -10.53 5.27
C HIS A 105 6.53 -10.75 5.50
N ALA A 106 7.37 -10.55 4.50
CA ALA A 106 8.82 -10.66 4.65
C ALA A 106 9.37 -9.62 5.64
N ILE A 107 8.93 -8.37 5.54
CA ILE A 107 9.33 -7.30 6.47
C ILE A 107 8.71 -7.53 7.85
N TRP A 108 7.41 -7.82 7.91
CA TRP A 108 6.69 -8.05 9.16
C TRP A 108 7.29 -9.18 9.99
N ARG A 109 7.78 -10.25 9.33
CA ARG A 109 8.46 -11.35 10.00
C ARG A 109 9.73 -10.91 10.70
N GLU A 110 10.52 -10.02 10.10
CA GLU A 110 11.74 -9.48 10.72
C GLU A 110 11.43 -8.50 11.87
N LEU A 111 10.35 -7.72 11.72
CA LEU A 111 9.91 -6.79 12.75
C LEU A 111 9.38 -7.50 14.00
N ARG A 112 8.47 -8.47 13.82
CA ARG A 112 7.78 -9.14 14.94
C ARG A 112 8.74 -9.89 15.86
N VAL A 113 9.80 -10.52 15.32
CA VAL A 113 10.74 -11.32 16.11
C VAL A 113 11.60 -10.47 17.05
N ARG A 114 11.70 -9.16 16.80
CA ARG A 114 12.45 -8.19 17.62
C ARG A 114 11.53 -7.30 18.46
N GLY A 115 10.22 -7.52 18.42
CA GLY A 115 9.24 -6.72 19.17
C GLY A 115 8.80 -5.41 18.47
N HIS A 116 9.31 -5.12 17.27
CA HIS A 116 9.00 -3.91 16.48
C HIS A 116 7.61 -3.97 15.83
N THR A 117 6.56 -4.09 16.64
CA THR A 117 5.20 -4.37 16.17
C THR A 117 4.31 -3.14 16.04
N ARG A 118 4.83 -1.94 16.36
CA ARG A 118 4.10 -0.67 16.46
C ARG A 118 5.06 0.49 16.17
N GLY A 119 4.52 1.69 16.01
CA GLY A 119 5.34 2.92 15.94
C GLY A 119 5.99 3.13 14.58
N VAL A 120 7.17 3.75 14.59
CA VAL A 120 7.88 4.22 13.39
C VAL A 120 8.22 3.08 12.42
N GLU A 121 8.38 1.87 12.93
CA GLU A 121 8.63 0.66 12.15
C GLU A 121 7.43 0.25 11.31
N VAL A 122 6.23 0.34 11.88
CA VAL A 122 4.99 0.03 11.16
C VAL A 122 4.62 1.18 10.22
N GLU A 123 4.91 2.42 10.60
CA GLU A 123 4.78 3.59 9.73
C GLU A 123 5.68 3.48 8.49
N GLY A 124 6.96 3.11 8.66
CA GLY A 124 7.87 2.88 7.54
C GLY A 124 7.44 1.71 6.65
N LEU A 125 6.96 0.62 7.26
CA LEU A 125 6.43 -0.53 6.54
C LEU A 125 5.22 -0.16 5.67
N SER A 126 4.29 0.65 6.18
CA SER A 126 3.11 1.05 5.38
C SER A 126 3.49 1.88 4.16
N GLY A 127 4.49 2.76 4.26
CA GLY A 127 5.02 3.50 3.12
C GLY A 127 5.58 2.57 2.02
N ILE A 128 6.35 1.54 2.40
CA ILE A 128 6.87 0.53 1.46
C ILE A 128 5.73 -0.29 0.86
N GLU A 129 4.79 -0.75 1.67
CA GLU A 129 3.65 -1.57 1.23
C GLU A 129 2.84 -0.85 0.15
N ILE A 130 2.47 0.42 0.38
CA ILE A 130 1.71 1.22 -0.59
C ILE A 130 2.52 1.42 -1.88
N ALA A 131 3.83 1.69 -1.77
CA ALA A 131 4.70 1.86 -2.93
C ALA A 131 4.81 0.58 -3.77
N VAL A 132 4.91 -0.58 -3.14
CA VAL A 132 4.94 -1.88 -3.82
C VAL A 132 3.59 -2.18 -4.47
N GLN A 133 2.47 -1.90 -3.79
CA GLN A 133 1.12 -2.02 -4.38
C GLN A 133 0.96 -1.14 -5.63
N ASP A 134 1.42 0.11 -5.59
CA ASP A 134 1.40 1.02 -6.75
C ASP A 134 2.29 0.51 -7.89
N ALA A 135 3.52 0.08 -7.60
CA ALA A 135 4.43 -0.49 -8.61
C ALA A 135 3.82 -1.73 -9.28
N TYR A 136 3.27 -2.63 -8.47
CA TYR A 136 2.65 -3.88 -8.91
C TYR A 136 1.40 -3.65 -9.77
N ALA A 137 0.59 -2.66 -9.41
CA ALA A 137 -0.56 -2.19 -10.20
C ALA A 137 -0.14 -1.61 -11.55
N ARG A 138 0.91 -0.79 -11.57
CA ARG A 138 1.47 -0.21 -12.80
C ARG A 138 2.05 -1.28 -13.72
N LEU A 139 2.80 -2.25 -13.20
CA LEU A 139 3.31 -3.40 -13.97
C LEU A 139 2.19 -4.16 -14.68
N ARG A 140 1.00 -4.21 -14.07
CA ARG A 140 -0.19 -4.91 -14.60
C ARG A 140 -1.13 -4.02 -15.41
N GLY A 141 -0.82 -2.74 -15.56
CA GLY A 141 -1.68 -1.78 -16.24
C GLY A 141 -3.10 -1.70 -15.64
N SER A 142 -3.26 -1.97 -14.33
CA SER A 142 -4.56 -2.07 -13.67
C SER A 142 -4.58 -1.23 -12.40
N PRO A 143 -5.68 -0.52 -12.08
CA PRO A 143 -5.77 0.22 -10.82
C PRO A 143 -5.70 -0.73 -9.61
N VAL A 144 -5.07 -0.30 -8.52
CA VAL A 144 -4.94 -1.07 -7.26
C VAL A 144 -6.28 -1.64 -6.79
N SER A 145 -7.39 -0.90 -6.94
CA SER A 145 -8.73 -1.35 -6.55
C SER A 145 -9.19 -2.65 -7.23
N ASN A 146 -8.67 -2.95 -8.42
CA ASN A 146 -8.98 -4.20 -9.12
C ASN A 146 -8.13 -5.36 -8.60
N LEU A 147 -6.96 -5.08 -8.03
CA LEU A 147 -6.06 -6.09 -7.46
C LEU A 147 -6.52 -6.53 -6.07
N LEU A 148 -7.16 -5.63 -5.33
CA LEU A 148 -7.75 -5.90 -4.01
C LEU A 148 -9.11 -6.62 -4.08
N GLY A 149 -9.54 -7.02 -5.29
CA GLY A 149 -10.80 -7.71 -5.56
C GLY A 149 -11.68 -6.95 -6.54
N ARG A 150 -12.99 -7.24 -6.51
CA ARG A 150 -13.94 -6.60 -7.42
C ARG A 150 -14.13 -5.13 -7.05
N ARG A 151 -13.83 -4.20 -7.96
CA ARG A 151 -14.21 -2.79 -7.82
C ARG A 151 -15.73 -2.68 -7.64
N ARG A 152 -16.17 -2.26 -6.46
CA ARG A 152 -17.60 -2.18 -6.09
C ARG A 152 -18.24 -0.84 -6.42
N ALA A 153 -17.44 0.22 -6.47
CA ALA A 153 -17.92 1.57 -6.74
C ALA A 153 -16.86 2.40 -7.47
N SER A 154 -17.31 3.36 -8.28
CA SER A 154 -16.46 4.38 -8.89
C SER A 154 -16.37 5.67 -8.05
N GLU A 155 -17.31 5.85 -7.13
CA GLU A 155 -17.42 7.01 -6.25
C GLU A 155 -17.73 6.55 -4.83
N VAL A 156 -17.23 7.29 -3.84
CA VAL A 156 -17.43 7.01 -2.42
C VAL A 156 -17.91 8.29 -1.74
N PRO A 157 -19.05 8.28 -1.02
CA PRO A 157 -19.51 9.45 -0.27
C PRO A 157 -18.47 9.91 0.75
N ALA A 158 -18.15 11.20 0.74
CA ALA A 158 -17.27 11.83 1.72
C ALA A 158 -18.07 12.46 2.86
N TYR A 159 -17.56 12.40 4.09
CA TYR A 159 -18.13 13.08 5.25
C TYR A 159 -17.05 13.87 6.00
N ALA A 160 -17.46 14.91 6.74
CA ALA A 160 -16.54 15.71 7.54
C ALA A 160 -16.05 14.91 8.76
N GLY A 161 -14.84 14.36 8.68
CA GLY A 161 -14.28 13.46 9.70
C GLY A 161 -13.53 14.13 10.84
N SER A 162 -13.27 15.44 10.77
CA SER A 162 -12.57 16.17 11.84
C SER A 162 -13.01 17.63 11.87
N LEU A 163 -13.30 18.12 13.07
CA LEU A 163 -13.59 19.53 13.36
C LEU A 163 -12.38 20.09 14.10
N PHE A 164 -11.60 20.92 13.43
CA PHE A 164 -10.47 21.62 14.03
C PHE A 164 -10.85 23.07 14.25
N THR A 165 -10.63 23.59 15.46
CA THR A 165 -10.86 25.00 15.75
C THR A 165 -9.62 25.81 15.39
N SER A 166 -9.78 26.83 14.57
CA SER A 166 -8.76 27.87 14.40
C SER A 166 -8.77 28.73 15.67
N SER A 167 -7.71 28.65 16.47
CA SER A 167 -7.46 29.56 17.59
C SER A 167 -6.76 30.82 17.11
#